data_AF-F0X9E0-F1
#
_entry.id   AF-F0X9E0-F1
#
_cell.length_a   1.000
_cell.length_b   1.000
_cell.length_c   1.000
_cell.angle_alpha   90.00
_cell.angle_beta   90.00
_cell.angle_gamma   90.00
#
_symmetry.space_group_name_H-M   'P 1'
#
loop_
_entity.id
_entity.type
_entity.pdbx_description
1 polymer ?
#
loop_
_entity_poly.entity_id
_entity_poly.type
_entity_poly.pdbx_seq_one_letter_code
_entity_poly.pdbx_strand_id
1 'polypeptide(L)'
;MASTASAPSQAASSKRQQDLQVQYSNFKNTLQQIAQKIGDVEQEAEEHKLVLETLDPLPEDRKCFRMINGVLVERTVKDVIPALKNEYRGPE
;
A
#
# COMPACT_ATOMS: atom_id res chain seq x y z
N MET A 1 5.80 32.99 58.88
CA MET A 1 5.09 33.22 57.60
C MET A 1 5.55 32.15 56.64
N ALA A 2 4.64 31.30 56.18
CA ALA A 2 4.95 30.02 55.55
C ALA A 2 5.29 30.17 54.06
N SER A 3 6.33 29.46 53.64
CA SER A 3 6.85 29.39 52.28
C SER A 3 5.87 28.71 51.31
N THR A 4 5.42 29.42 50.28
CA THR A 4 4.70 28.84 49.13
C THR A 4 5.69 28.49 48.02
N ALA A 5 6.04 27.21 47.89
CA ALA A 5 6.77 26.69 46.75
C ALA A 5 6.08 25.40 46.26
N SER A 6 5.25 25.51 45.22
CA SER A 6 4.69 24.35 44.50
C SER A 6 4.15 24.74 43.11
N ALA A 7 5.03 25.18 42.21
CA ALA A 7 4.69 25.55 40.82
C ALA A 7 5.35 24.74 39.65
N PRO A 8 6.07 23.61 39.80
CA PRO A 8 6.61 22.88 38.63
C PRO A 8 5.74 21.71 38.11
N SER A 9 4.67 21.30 38.78
CA SER A 9 3.96 20.04 38.49
C SER A 9 2.83 20.12 37.45
N GLN A 10 2.14 21.26 37.33
CA GLN A 10 1.00 21.40 36.41
C GLN A 10 1.40 21.67 34.94
N ALA A 11 2.53 22.32 34.69
CA ALA A 11 3.03 22.54 33.33
C ALA A 11 3.55 21.23 32.70
N ALA A 12 4.19 20.38 33.50
CA ALA A 12 4.69 19.08 33.06
C ALA A 12 3.57 18.08 32.73
N SER A 13 2.44 18.11 33.45
CA SER A 13 1.27 17.28 33.15
C SER A 13 0.55 17.72 31.89
N SER A 14 0.41 19.04 31.67
CA SER A 14 -0.15 19.60 30.42
C SER A 14 0.68 19.21 29.20
N LYS A 15 2.01 19.34 29.28
CA LYS A 15 2.93 18.94 28.20
C LYS A 15 2.83 17.44 27.89
N ARG A 16 2.78 16.60 28.92
CA ARG A 16 2.59 15.14 28.75
C ARG A 16 1.25 14.81 28.08
N GLN A 17 0.18 15.53 28.44
CA GLN A 17 -1.13 15.35 27.80
C GLN A 17 -1.10 15.73 26.32
N GLN A 18 -0.41 16.82 25.97
CA GLN A 18 -0.23 17.25 24.59
C GLN A 18 0.60 16.23 23.79
N ASP A 19 1.68 15.71 24.36
CA ASP A 19 2.53 14.69 23.72
C ASP A 19 1.74 13.40 23.44
N LEU A 20 0.89 12.96 24.39
CA LEU A 20 0.01 11.80 24.20
C LEU A 20 -1.02 12.03 23.09
N GLN A 21 -1.58 13.24 22.99
CA GLN A 21 -2.52 13.58 21.92
C GLN A 21 -1.86 13.56 20.54
N VAL A 22 -0.63 14.07 20.43
CA VAL A 22 0.15 14.01 19.18
C VAL A 22 0.48 12.56 18.81
N GLN A 23 0.95 11.75 19.77
CA GLN A 23 1.23 10.34 19.52
C GLN A 23 -0.01 9.59 19.05
N TYR A 24 -1.15 9.80 19.71
CA TYR A 24 -2.43 9.19 19.30
C TYR A 24 -2.80 9.60 17.87
N SER A 25 -2.70 10.89 17.54
CA SER A 25 -2.99 11.37 16.18
C SER A 25 -2.06 10.73 15.14
N ASN A 26 -0.78 10.56 15.46
CA ASN A 26 0.18 9.91 14.58
C ASN A 26 -0.21 8.44 14.34
N PHE A 27 -0.51 7.68 15.40
CA PHE A 27 -0.95 6.29 15.25
C PHE A 27 -2.24 6.17 14.44
N LYS A 28 -3.22 7.05 14.69
CA LYS A 28 -4.46 7.08 13.92
C LYS A 28 -4.19 7.31 12.43
N ASN A 29 -3.33 8.26 12.09
CA ASN A 29 -2.96 8.54 10.71
C ASN A 29 -2.22 7.36 10.07
N THR A 30 -1.30 6.72 10.80
CA THR A 30 -0.60 5.52 10.33
C THR A 30 -1.56 4.37 10.05
N LEU A 31 -2.54 4.12 10.93
CA LEU A 31 -3.56 3.09 10.71
C LEU A 31 -4.38 3.37 9.43
N GLN A 32 -4.77 4.62 9.21
CA GLN A 32 -5.49 5.02 8.00
C GLN A 32 -4.64 4.82 6.74
N GLN A 33 -3.35 5.16 6.78
CA GLN A 33 -2.43 4.94 5.66
C GLN A 33 -2.22 3.45 5.38
N ILE A 34 -2.13 2.62 6.42
CA ILE A 34 -2.01 1.17 6.26
C ILE A 34 -3.27 0.61 5.63
N ALA A 35 -4.46 1.02 6.11
CA ALA A 35 -5.73 0.59 5.54
C ALA A 35 -5.86 0.98 4.06
N GLN A 36 -5.43 2.19 3.68
CA GLN A 36 -5.40 2.61 2.28
C GLN A 36 -4.47 1.72 1.45
N LYS A 37 -3.25 1.48 1.92
CA LYS A 37 -2.28 0.61 1.21
C LYS A 37 -2.77 -0.83 1.06
N ILE A 38 -3.52 -1.34 2.04
CA ILE A 38 -4.15 -2.66 1.93
C ILE A 38 -5.14 -2.65 0.76
N GLY A 39 -6.06 -1.67 0.73
CA GLY A 39 -7.02 -1.54 -0.37
C GLY A 39 -6.36 -1.38 -1.73
N ASP A 40 -5.28 -0.59 -1.81
CA ASP A 40 -4.52 -0.40 -3.07
C ASP A 40 -3.92 -1.74 -3.56
N VAL A 41 -3.34 -2.54 -2.66
CA VAL A 41 -2.74 -3.84 -2.99
C VAL A 41 -3.81 -4.88 -3.35
N GLU A 42 -4.94 -4.90 -2.64
CA GLU A 42 -6.06 -5.77 -2.97
C GLU A 42 -6.62 -5.46 -4.35
N GLN A 43 -6.82 -4.17 -4.67
CA GLN A 43 -7.26 -3.75 -5.99
C GLN A 43 -6.25 -4.12 -7.08
N GLU A 44 -4.95 -3.86 -6.87
CA GLU A 44 -3.90 -4.23 -7.83
C GLU A 44 -3.89 -5.75 -8.09
N ALA A 45 -4.08 -6.56 -7.05
CA ALA A 45 -4.20 -8.01 -7.19
C ALA A 45 -5.45 -8.42 -7.98
N GLU A 46 -6.62 -7.81 -7.72
CA GLU A 46 -7.85 -8.07 -8.46
C GLU A 46 -7.71 -7.71 -9.95
N GLU A 47 -7.15 -6.54 -10.26
CA GLU A 47 -6.90 -6.11 -11.64
C GLU A 47 -5.93 -7.05 -12.36
N HIS A 48 -4.85 -7.45 -11.68
CA HIS A 48 -3.88 -8.39 -12.25
C HIS A 48 -4.49 -9.77 -12.49
N LYS A 49 -5.35 -10.25 -11.58
CA LYS A 49 -6.10 -11.51 -11.74
C LYS A 49 -7.02 -11.43 -12.96
N LEU A 50 -7.76 -10.33 -13.12
CA LEU A 50 -8.64 -10.12 -14.27
C LEU A 50 -7.87 -10.16 -15.60
N VAL A 51 -6.67 -9.59 -15.65
CA VAL A 51 -5.81 -9.68 -16.84
C VAL A 51 -5.43 -11.14 -17.15
N LEU A 52 -5.01 -11.91 -16.14
CA LEU A 52 -4.67 -13.32 -16.31
C LEU A 52 -5.87 -14.13 -16.81
N GLU A 53 -7.05 -13.98 -16.20
CA GLU A 53 -8.29 -14.65 -16.61
C GLU A 53 -8.72 -14.28 -18.03
N THR A 54 -8.45 -13.05 -18.45
CA THR A 54 -8.74 -12.59 -19.82
C THR A 54 -7.77 -13.17 -20.85
N LEU A 55 -6.52 -13.41 -20.47
CA LEU A 55 -5.48 -13.94 -21.37
C LEU A 55 -5.49 -15.47 -21.45
N ASP A 56 -5.86 -16.16 -20.37
CA ASP A 56 -5.87 -17.64 -20.29
C ASP A 56 -6.63 -18.35 -21.42
N PRO A 57 -7.82 -17.90 -21.87
CA PRO A 57 -8.54 -18.56 -22.96
C PRO A 57 -8.02 -18.19 -24.36
N LEU A 58 -7.04 -17.31 -24.48
CA LEU A 58 -6.54 -16.85 -25.77
C LEU A 58 -5.51 -17.82 -26.37
N PRO A 59 -5.39 -17.88 -27.71
CA PRO A 59 -4.35 -18.68 -28.35
C PRO A 59 -2.94 -18.29 -27.88
N GLU A 60 -2.10 -19.30 -27.60
CA GLU A 60 -0.74 -19.11 -27.10
C GLU A 60 0.13 -18.24 -28.02
N ASP A 61 -0.08 -18.31 -29.33
CA ASP A 61 0.64 -17.59 -30.38
C ASP A 61 0.12 -16.16 -30.61
N ARG A 62 -0.96 -15.77 -29.93
CA ARG A 62 -1.52 -14.42 -30.04
C ARG A 62 -0.50 -13.39 -29.56
N LYS A 63 -0.29 -12.36 -30.37
CA LYS A 63 0.62 -11.25 -30.06
C LYS A 63 0.12 -10.42 -28.88
N CYS A 64 1.02 -10.14 -27.95
CA CYS A 64 0.88 -9.21 -26.83
C CYS A 64 1.92 -8.09 -26.98
N PHE A 65 1.60 -6.89 -26.51
CA PHE A 65 2.51 -5.75 -26.59
C PHE A 65 2.68 -5.12 -25.20
N ARG A 66 3.91 -5.09 -24.68
CA ARG A 66 4.25 -4.42 -23.42
C ARG A 66 4.88 -3.07 -23.71
N MET A 67 4.35 -2.00 -23.11
CA MET A 67 4.94 -0.67 -23.20
C MET A 67 6.10 -0.52 -22.21
N ILE A 68 7.29 -0.16 -22.70
CA ILE A 68 8.48 0.08 -21.89
C ILE A 68 9.13 1.37 -22.39
N ASN A 69 9.19 2.40 -21.54
CA ASN A 69 9.80 3.70 -21.87
C ASN A 69 9.32 4.29 -23.22
N GLY A 70 8.04 4.11 -23.56
CA GLY A 70 7.46 4.61 -24.82
C GLY A 70 7.62 3.69 -26.04
N VAL A 71 8.26 2.53 -25.91
CA VAL A 71 8.39 1.53 -26.97
C VAL A 71 7.47 0.33 -26.69
N LEU A 72 6.78 -0.17 -27.71
CA LEU A 72 6.00 -1.41 -27.64
C LEU A 72 6.90 -2.60 -27.96
N VAL A 73 7.02 -3.52 -27.02
CA VAL A 73 7.74 -4.79 -27.19
C VAL A 73 6.74 -5.88 -27.48
N GLU A 74 6.85 -6.51 -28.66
CA GLU A 74 6.03 -7.65 -29.06
C GLU A 74 6.46 -8.91 -28.29
N ARG A 75 5.47 -9.65 -27.79
CA ARG A 75 5.59 -10.98 -27.17
C ARG A 75 4.38 -11.84 -27.57
N THR A 76 4.32 -13.07 -27.10
CA THR A 76 3.14 -13.93 -27.25
C THR A 76 2.43 -14.15 -25.91
N VAL A 77 1.17 -14.59 -25.94
CA VAL A 77 0.44 -15.01 -24.73
C VAL A 77 1.24 -16.06 -23.95
N LYS A 78 1.86 -17.01 -24.65
CA LYS A 78 2.75 -18.03 -24.07
C LYS A 78 3.91 -17.46 -23.24
N ASP A 79 4.50 -16.35 -23.69
CA ASP A 79 5.62 -15.71 -22.99
C ASP A 79 5.13 -14.76 -21.87
N VAL A 80 3.93 -14.19 -22.04
CA VAL A 80 3.38 -13.16 -21.15
C VAL A 80 2.70 -13.77 -19.92
N ILE A 81 1.93 -14.86 -20.06
CA ILE A 81 1.25 -15.49 -18.91
C ILE A 81 2.23 -15.90 -17.80
N PRO A 82 3.35 -16.59 -18.07
CA PRO A 82 4.33 -16.94 -17.04
C PRO A 82 4.99 -15.71 -16.40
N ALA A 83 5.26 -14.67 -17.19
CA ALA A 83 5.84 -13.43 -16.69
C ALA A 83 4.87 -12.72 -15.73
N LEU A 84 3.59 -12.63 -16.10
CA LEU A 84 2.54 -12.06 -15.26
C LEU A 84 2.32 -12.90 -13.99
N LYS A 85 2.29 -14.24 -14.06
CA LYS A 85 2.16 -15.09 -12.87
C LYS A 85 3.33 -14.93 -11.88
N ASN A 86 4.54 -14.72 -12.37
CA ASN A 86 5.70 -14.45 -11.52
C ASN A 86 5.70 -13.04 -10.92
N GLU A 87 5.16 -12.05 -11.64
CA GLU A 87 5.00 -10.67 -11.15
C GLU A 87 3.78 -10.55 -10.20
N TYR A 88 2.81 -11.47 -10.28
CA TYR A 88 1.61 -11.49 -9.43
C TYR A 88 1.98 -11.75 -7.96
N ARG A 89 1.63 -10.79 -7.11
CA ARG A 89 1.78 -10.87 -5.64
C ARG A 89 0.41 -10.87 -4.94
N GLY A 90 -0.57 -11.59 -5.47
CA GLY A 90 -1.84 -11.78 -4.77
C GLY A 90 -1.79 -12.96 -3.78
N PRO A 91 -2.77 -13.05 -2.85
CA PRO A 91 -2.90 -14.22 -2.00
C PRO A 91 -3.24 -15.47 -2.83
N GLU A 92 -2.61 -16.60 -2.52
CA GLU A 92 -2.97 -17.92 -3.08
C GLU A 92 -4.42 -18.30 -2.76
#